data_AF-A0A0A1TTE2-F1
#
_entry.id   AF-A0A0A1TTE2-F1
#
_cell.length_a   1.000
_cell.length_b   1.000
_cell.length_c   1.000
_cell.angle_alpha   90.00
_cell.angle_beta   90.00
_cell.angle_gamma   90.00
#
_symmetry.space_group_name_H-M   'P 1'
#
loop_
_entity.id
_entity.type
_entity.pdbx_description
1 polymer ?
#
loop_
_entity_poly.entity_id
_entity_poly.type
_entity_poly.pdbx_seq_one_letter_code
_entity_poly.pdbx_strand_id
1 'polypeptide(L)'
;MVMGLTHLRRASRTSADENNRSDGEDDTQVVEPEQGNVLSHIISQLRPGADLSRVVLPTFILEPRSMLERITNFMCHPEMLLHIPNIDDPTERFLSVVKFYLSGWHIRPPGVKKPLNPILGEIYTCYWQLEDNKRAYYISEQTSHHPPKSSYFYLAPDHHIRIDGTLKPRSKFLGNSAASMMEGIAYLTLLNRGENKSKGERYIITQPNMYARGILFGKMKYELGDHSFVRCPELDLVADVDFKTKGWVGGTYNAIGGSIKKESTGEILYELSGMWNEEMFIKDMATGHREMFFDARTAQPSAPSTRPLDEQEERESQKLWAPTAKAVIDRNHELATDEKTKIEDRQREEAAARAQEGAEWKPKLFRAVHAVPGDVEEGEGDLEWIIDAHIDSTAAPDVQRDQVLAIYPIIDGQTVANLGTPPKAPAQPAEQSASKGEDSLIDFGGESEVKQQIHPANDVEQMLQDTGKPAEGSLIDL
;
A
#
# COMPACT_ATOMS: atom_id res chain seq x y z
N MET A 1 40.70 -46.20 12.34
CA MET A 1 39.71 -47.25 12.69
C MET A 1 38.61 -46.57 13.50
N VAL A 2 37.36 -46.48 13.00
CA VAL A 2 36.08 -46.20 13.71
C VAL A 2 36.04 -45.00 14.71
N MET A 3 35.13 -44.01 14.71
CA MET A 3 34.00 -43.49 13.89
C MET A 3 33.75 -42.04 14.43
N GLY A 4 32.87 -41.15 13.92
CA GLY A 4 31.99 -41.12 12.75
C GLY A 4 31.15 -39.82 12.79
N LEU A 5 30.84 -39.19 11.64
CA LEU A 5 29.94 -38.02 11.56
C LEU A 5 28.58 -38.43 11.00
N THR A 6 27.50 -38.10 11.70
CA THR A 6 26.12 -38.29 11.23
C THR A 6 25.68 -37.15 10.32
N HIS A 7 25.68 -37.38 9.00
CA HIS A 7 25.00 -36.48 8.05
C HIS A 7 23.49 -36.69 8.09
N LEU A 8 22.75 -35.65 8.46
CA LEU A 8 21.31 -35.57 8.21
C LEU A 8 21.07 -35.37 6.71
N ARG A 9 20.43 -36.36 6.06
CA ARG A 9 20.05 -36.30 4.65
C ARG A 9 18.91 -35.30 4.44
N ARG A 10 19.19 -34.16 3.81
CA ARG A 10 18.16 -33.30 3.21
C ARG A 10 17.68 -33.98 1.92
N ALA A 11 16.41 -34.38 1.86
CA ALA A 11 15.86 -35.10 0.71
C ALA A 11 15.60 -34.12 -0.45
N SER A 12 16.48 -34.14 -1.46
CA SER A 12 16.20 -33.50 -2.75
C SER A 12 15.18 -34.35 -3.52
N ARG A 13 14.03 -33.76 -3.87
CA ARG A 13 13.08 -34.31 -4.83
C ARG A 13 13.18 -33.54 -6.13
N THR A 14 13.96 -34.07 -7.07
CA THR A 14 13.88 -33.71 -8.48
C THR A 14 12.52 -34.13 -9.05
N SER A 15 11.79 -33.21 -9.66
CA SER A 15 10.66 -33.52 -10.53
C SER A 15 10.89 -32.84 -11.88
N ALA A 16 11.32 -33.62 -12.86
CA ALA A 16 11.46 -33.15 -14.23
C ALA A 16 10.07 -33.15 -14.88
N ASP A 17 9.44 -31.97 -14.97
CA ASP A 17 8.28 -31.73 -15.86
C ASP A 17 8.13 -30.22 -16.18
N GLU A 18 9.25 -29.49 -16.23
CA GLU A 18 9.29 -28.09 -16.70
C GLU A 18 9.80 -28.03 -18.14
N ASN A 19 8.89 -28.22 -19.11
CA ASN A 19 9.16 -27.78 -20.49
C ASN A 19 7.92 -27.60 -21.38
N ASN A 20 6.80 -27.09 -20.82
CA ASN A 20 5.66 -26.65 -21.64
C ASN A 20 4.72 -25.64 -20.95
N ARG A 21 5.26 -24.62 -20.26
CA ARG A 21 4.46 -23.44 -19.85
C ARG A 21 4.39 -22.47 -21.02
N SER A 22 3.20 -22.01 -21.37
CA SER A 22 3.03 -21.00 -22.43
C SER A 22 2.91 -19.59 -21.84
N ASP A 23 3.58 -18.62 -22.45
CA ASP A 23 3.64 -17.25 -21.96
C ASP A 23 2.24 -16.61 -21.90
N GLY A 24 1.80 -16.29 -20.67
CA GLY A 24 0.53 -15.61 -20.40
C GLY A 24 -0.55 -16.40 -19.66
N GLU A 25 -0.28 -17.63 -19.21
CA GLU A 25 -1.24 -18.37 -18.36
C GLU A 25 -1.32 -17.82 -16.92
N ASP A 26 -0.20 -17.37 -16.34
CA ASP A 26 -0.10 -16.94 -14.93
C ASP A 26 -0.98 -15.70 -14.60
N ASP A 27 -1.18 -14.79 -15.56
CA ASP A 27 -2.06 -13.63 -15.39
C ASP A 27 -3.54 -13.94 -15.61
N THR A 28 -3.88 -15.17 -16.03
CA THR A 28 -5.25 -15.56 -16.37
C THR A 28 -5.89 -16.43 -15.31
N GLN A 29 -7.08 -16.04 -14.87
CA GLN A 29 -7.93 -16.94 -14.09
C GLN A 29 -9.06 -17.46 -14.98
N VAL A 30 -9.09 -18.79 -15.15
CA VAL A 30 -10.30 -19.51 -15.56
C VAL A 30 -11.17 -19.62 -14.30
N VAL A 31 -12.37 -19.09 -14.38
CA VAL A 31 -13.37 -19.15 -13.30
C VAL A 31 -14.31 -20.31 -13.64
N GLU A 32 -14.60 -21.17 -12.66
CA GLU A 32 -15.55 -22.27 -12.86
C GLU A 32 -16.95 -21.72 -13.19
N PRO A 33 -17.77 -22.39 -14.01
CA PRO A 33 -19.05 -21.83 -14.47
C PRO A 33 -19.98 -21.36 -13.33
N GLU A 34 -20.03 -22.11 -12.23
CA GLU A 34 -20.82 -21.75 -11.04
C GLU A 34 -20.29 -20.50 -10.33
N GLN A 35 -18.96 -20.39 -10.20
CA GLN A 35 -18.29 -19.20 -9.66
C GLN A 35 -18.52 -17.97 -10.56
N GLY A 36 -18.51 -18.16 -11.89
CA GLY A 36 -18.81 -17.12 -12.88
C GLY A 36 -20.25 -16.62 -12.80
N ASN A 37 -21.21 -17.50 -12.50
CA ASN A 37 -22.60 -17.13 -12.25
C ASN A 37 -22.77 -16.28 -10.99
N VAL A 38 -22.10 -16.64 -9.88
CA VAL A 38 -22.11 -15.85 -8.63
C VAL A 38 -21.53 -14.45 -8.88
N LEU A 39 -20.38 -14.36 -9.55
CA LEU A 39 -19.73 -13.09 -9.86
C LEU A 39 -20.62 -12.23 -10.79
N SER A 40 -21.23 -12.84 -11.80
CA SER A 40 -22.18 -12.17 -12.70
C SER A 40 -23.43 -11.68 -11.99
N HIS A 41 -23.95 -12.43 -11.01
CA HIS A 41 -25.10 -12.01 -10.21
C HIS A 41 -24.78 -10.76 -9.38
N ILE A 42 -23.66 -10.76 -8.64
CA ILE A 42 -23.19 -9.61 -7.85
C ILE A 42 -23.00 -8.39 -8.76
N ILE A 43 -22.29 -8.57 -9.88
CA ILE A 43 -21.98 -7.48 -10.79
C ILE A 43 -23.24 -6.92 -11.49
N SER A 44 -24.25 -7.74 -11.79
CA SER A 44 -25.48 -7.27 -12.46
C SER A 44 -26.29 -6.25 -11.62
N GLN A 45 -26.01 -6.15 -10.33
CA GLN A 45 -26.59 -5.16 -9.42
C GLN A 45 -25.83 -3.82 -9.42
N LEU A 46 -24.64 -3.76 -10.03
CA LEU A 46 -23.74 -2.60 -10.02
C LEU A 46 -23.91 -1.71 -11.26
N ARG A 47 -23.77 -0.40 -11.06
CA ARG A 47 -23.68 0.58 -12.15
C ARG A 47 -22.21 0.95 -12.41
N PRO A 48 -21.76 1.15 -13.66
CA PRO A 48 -20.42 1.66 -13.93
C PRO A 48 -20.12 2.94 -13.12
N GLY A 49 -18.95 2.98 -12.49
CA GLY A 49 -18.56 4.00 -11.52
C GLY A 49 -18.85 3.67 -10.06
N ALA A 50 -19.60 2.59 -9.76
CA ALA A 50 -19.91 2.19 -8.39
C ALA A 50 -18.66 1.85 -7.57
N ASP A 51 -18.70 2.23 -6.29
CA ASP A 51 -17.66 1.90 -5.31
C ASP A 51 -17.77 0.42 -4.89
N LEU A 52 -16.68 -0.32 -5.07
CA LEU A 52 -16.61 -1.75 -4.76
C LEU A 52 -16.16 -2.04 -3.32
N SER A 53 -15.77 -1.03 -2.53
CA SER A 53 -15.33 -1.21 -1.13
C SER A 53 -16.44 -1.73 -0.22
N ARG A 54 -17.71 -1.42 -0.53
CA ARG A 54 -18.92 -1.88 0.18
C ARG A 54 -19.51 -3.17 -0.40
N VAL A 55 -18.90 -3.76 -1.44
CA VAL A 55 -19.40 -4.98 -2.10
C VAL A 55 -18.67 -6.21 -1.57
N VAL A 56 -19.40 -7.16 -1.00
CA VAL A 56 -18.84 -8.45 -0.56
C VAL A 56 -18.49 -9.29 -1.78
N LEU A 57 -17.19 -9.45 -2.04
CA LEU A 57 -16.69 -10.28 -3.14
C LEU A 57 -16.52 -11.75 -2.68
N PRO A 58 -16.74 -12.74 -3.57
CA PRO A 58 -16.65 -14.15 -3.21
C PRO A 58 -15.26 -14.61 -2.77
N THR A 59 -15.20 -15.58 -1.86
CA THR A 59 -13.92 -16.07 -1.31
C THR A 59 -13.01 -16.77 -2.32
N PHE A 60 -13.55 -17.26 -3.45
CA PHE A 60 -12.75 -17.89 -4.51
C PHE A 60 -11.83 -16.92 -5.26
N ILE A 61 -12.05 -15.60 -5.20
CA ILE A 61 -11.11 -14.59 -5.74
C ILE A 61 -10.12 -14.07 -4.70
N LEU A 62 -10.08 -14.62 -3.48
CA LEU A 62 -9.12 -14.18 -2.46
C LEU A 62 -7.75 -14.87 -2.62
N GLU A 63 -6.68 -14.14 -2.27
CA GLU A 63 -5.42 -14.74 -1.85
C GLU A 63 -5.41 -14.88 -0.31
N PRO A 64 -4.66 -15.84 0.27
CA PRO A 64 -4.65 -16.11 1.71
C PRO A 64 -3.76 -15.13 2.50
N ARG A 65 -3.75 -13.84 2.15
CA ARG A 65 -2.94 -12.79 2.78
C ARG A 65 -3.74 -11.50 2.98
N SER A 66 -3.47 -10.80 4.07
CA SER A 66 -3.94 -9.43 4.31
C SER A 66 -3.27 -8.44 3.36
N MET A 67 -3.92 -7.32 3.06
CA MET A 67 -3.27 -6.21 2.34
C MET A 67 -2.02 -5.70 3.08
N LEU A 68 -2.03 -5.73 4.42
CA LEU A 68 -0.89 -5.31 5.25
C LEU A 68 0.38 -6.12 4.98
N GLU A 69 0.21 -7.42 4.71
CA GLU A 69 1.27 -8.33 4.25
C GLU A 69 1.53 -8.17 2.74
N ARG A 70 0.49 -7.99 1.91
CA ARG A 70 0.67 -7.84 0.45
C ARG A 70 1.53 -6.64 0.07
N ILE A 71 1.54 -5.57 0.87
CA ILE A 71 2.42 -4.40 0.70
C ILE A 71 3.91 -4.80 0.65
N THR A 72 4.34 -5.81 1.43
CA THR A 72 5.77 -6.19 1.49
C THR A 72 6.29 -6.82 0.19
N ASN A 73 5.40 -7.18 -0.75
CA ASN A 73 5.81 -7.52 -2.12
C ASN A 73 6.61 -6.39 -2.78
N PHE A 74 6.32 -5.12 -2.47
CA PHE A 74 7.06 -3.98 -3.02
C PHE A 74 8.53 -3.95 -2.55
N MET A 75 8.81 -4.45 -1.35
CA MET A 75 10.15 -4.55 -0.76
C MET A 75 10.82 -5.91 -1.00
N CYS A 76 10.34 -6.72 -1.96
CA CYS A 76 10.85 -8.08 -2.18
C CYS A 76 12.29 -8.15 -2.73
N HIS A 77 12.86 -7.04 -3.21
CA HIS A 77 14.21 -6.94 -3.76
C HIS A 77 15.11 -6.01 -2.93
N PRO A 78 15.43 -6.36 -1.66
CA PRO A 78 16.31 -5.56 -0.83
C PRO A 78 17.69 -5.39 -1.49
N GLU A 79 18.23 -6.38 -2.21
CA GLU A 79 19.54 -6.29 -2.87
C GLU A 79 19.64 -5.13 -3.88
N MET A 80 18.51 -4.72 -4.48
CA MET A 80 18.45 -3.54 -5.36
C MET A 80 18.34 -2.21 -4.61
N LEU A 81 18.03 -2.26 -3.31
CA LEU A 81 17.82 -1.11 -2.42
C LEU A 81 19.04 -0.83 -1.53
N LEU A 82 19.64 -1.86 -0.91
CA LEU A 82 20.63 -1.74 0.18
C LEU A 82 21.93 -1.00 -0.19
N HIS A 83 22.27 -0.93 -1.48
CA HIS A 83 23.52 -0.31 -1.96
C HIS A 83 23.34 1.17 -2.35
N ILE A 84 22.11 1.62 -2.59
CA ILE A 84 21.77 2.97 -3.09
C ILE A 84 22.41 4.11 -2.28
N PRO A 85 22.36 4.14 -0.93
CA PRO A 85 22.98 5.22 -0.16
C PRO A 85 24.51 5.34 -0.30
N ASN A 86 25.19 4.33 -0.86
CA ASN A 86 26.62 4.35 -1.13
C ASN A 86 26.98 4.85 -2.53
N ILE A 87 26.00 5.10 -3.41
CA ILE A 87 26.22 5.66 -4.75
C ILE A 87 26.42 7.18 -4.61
N ASP A 88 27.55 7.70 -5.09
CA ASP A 88 27.84 9.14 -4.98
C ASP A 88 27.22 9.98 -6.11
N ASP A 89 27.21 9.50 -7.36
CA ASP A 89 26.56 10.22 -8.45
C ASP A 89 25.04 10.30 -8.23
N PRO A 90 24.44 11.50 -8.22
CA PRO A 90 23.01 11.64 -7.95
C PRO A 90 22.12 11.03 -9.03
N THR A 91 22.57 10.99 -10.28
CA THR A 91 21.80 10.41 -11.39
C THR A 91 21.81 8.89 -11.26
N GLU A 92 22.96 8.26 -11.11
CA GLU A 92 23.07 6.81 -10.87
C GLU A 92 22.30 6.37 -9.63
N ARG A 93 22.34 7.17 -8.55
CA ARG A 93 21.57 6.91 -7.32
C ARG A 93 20.07 6.96 -7.58
N PHE A 94 19.60 7.95 -8.34
CA PHE A 94 18.21 8.05 -8.77
C PHE A 94 17.80 6.88 -9.69
N LEU A 95 18.65 6.49 -10.65
CA LEU A 95 18.42 5.31 -11.51
C LEU A 95 18.20 4.05 -10.66
N SER A 96 19.03 3.84 -9.63
CA SER A 96 18.91 2.68 -8.74
C SER A 96 17.62 2.70 -7.90
N VAL A 97 17.13 3.86 -7.46
CA VAL A 97 15.80 3.96 -6.82
C VAL A 97 14.68 3.60 -7.80
N VAL A 98 14.75 4.07 -9.05
CA VAL A 98 13.78 3.70 -10.10
C VAL A 98 13.83 2.20 -10.41
N LYS A 99 15.02 1.59 -10.39
CA LYS A 99 15.20 0.14 -10.56
C LYS A 99 14.56 -0.66 -9.43
N PHE A 100 14.82 -0.28 -8.18
CA PHE A 100 14.16 -0.87 -7.02
C PHE A 100 12.63 -0.72 -7.11
N TYR A 101 12.13 0.49 -7.41
CA TYR A 101 10.70 0.76 -7.62
C TYR A 101 10.07 -0.19 -8.66
N LEU A 102 10.69 -0.34 -9.83
CA LEU A 102 10.15 -1.18 -10.90
C LEU A 102 10.20 -2.68 -10.55
N SER A 103 11.20 -3.12 -9.77
CA SER A 103 11.35 -4.52 -9.37
C SER A 103 10.17 -5.05 -8.52
N GLY A 104 9.53 -4.20 -7.71
CA GLY A 104 8.48 -4.60 -6.76
C GLY A 104 7.15 -5.06 -7.39
N TRP A 105 6.93 -4.84 -8.69
CA TRP A 105 5.62 -5.00 -9.32
C TRP A 105 5.30 -6.39 -9.86
N HIS A 106 6.32 -7.20 -10.18
CA HIS A 106 6.12 -8.51 -10.80
C HIS A 106 5.55 -9.57 -9.84
N ILE A 107 5.69 -9.42 -8.51
CA ILE A 107 5.21 -10.41 -7.53
C ILE A 107 3.69 -10.38 -7.39
N ARG A 108 3.06 -11.44 -7.92
CA ARG A 108 1.62 -11.65 -7.89
C ARG A 108 1.25 -13.14 -7.69
N PRO A 109 0.09 -13.44 -7.09
CA PRO A 109 -0.45 -14.79 -7.10
C PRO A 109 -0.91 -15.17 -8.52
N PRO A 110 -0.99 -16.48 -8.84
CA PRO A 110 -1.52 -16.94 -10.12
C PRO A 110 -3.00 -16.58 -10.26
N GLY A 111 -3.35 -15.96 -11.39
CA GLY A 111 -4.68 -15.47 -11.71
C GLY A 111 -5.06 -14.15 -11.01
N VAL A 112 -6.35 -13.81 -11.05
CA VAL A 112 -6.85 -12.52 -10.57
C VAL A 112 -7.34 -12.66 -9.13
N LYS A 113 -6.41 -12.51 -8.19
CA LYS A 113 -6.69 -12.58 -6.74
C LYS A 113 -6.60 -11.22 -6.05
N LYS A 114 -7.50 -11.01 -5.08
CA LYS A 114 -7.53 -9.85 -4.18
C LYS A 114 -7.03 -10.27 -2.78
N PRO A 115 -6.17 -9.50 -2.10
CA PRO A 115 -5.89 -9.72 -0.68
C PRO A 115 -7.13 -9.51 0.19
N LEU A 116 -7.08 -10.08 1.40
CA LEU A 116 -8.04 -9.81 2.46
C LEU A 116 -8.00 -8.32 2.81
N ASN A 117 -9.17 -7.69 2.91
CA ASN A 117 -9.31 -6.30 3.31
C ASN A 117 -9.05 -6.20 4.82
N PRO A 118 -8.04 -5.45 5.28
CA PRO A 118 -7.70 -5.48 6.70
C PRO A 118 -8.80 -4.85 7.56
N ILE A 119 -9.00 -5.40 8.77
CA ILE A 119 -9.91 -4.79 9.74
C ILE A 119 -9.26 -3.55 10.36
N LEU A 120 -10.06 -2.62 10.87
CA LEU A 120 -9.55 -1.42 11.55
C LEU A 120 -8.66 -1.82 12.76
N GLY A 121 -7.44 -1.28 12.81
CA GLY A 121 -6.46 -1.62 13.85
C GLY A 121 -5.86 -3.02 13.74
N GLU A 122 -5.98 -3.67 12.58
CA GLU A 122 -5.14 -4.82 12.22
C GLU A 122 -3.67 -4.37 12.07
N ILE A 123 -2.73 -5.21 12.47
CA ILE A 123 -1.29 -4.94 12.43
C ILE A 123 -0.58 -6.06 11.66
N TYR A 124 0.46 -5.73 10.90
CA TYR A 124 1.41 -6.72 10.39
C TYR A 124 2.84 -6.26 10.69
N THR A 125 3.68 -7.19 11.12
CA THR A 125 5.12 -6.96 11.26
C THR A 125 5.91 -8.10 10.65
N CYS A 126 7.08 -7.77 10.12
CA CYS A 126 8.02 -8.74 9.60
C CYS A 126 9.45 -8.17 9.56
N TYR A 127 10.42 -9.02 9.28
CA TYR A 127 11.80 -8.61 9.05
C TYR A 127 12.43 -9.41 7.90
N TRP A 128 13.42 -8.82 7.23
CA TRP A 128 14.29 -9.54 6.31
C TRP A 128 15.61 -9.84 7.00
N GLN A 129 16.08 -11.09 6.88
CA GLN A 129 17.45 -11.44 7.22
C GLN A 129 18.30 -11.23 5.96
N LEU A 130 19.21 -10.26 6.00
CA LEU A 130 20.00 -9.81 4.85
C LEU A 130 21.29 -10.64 4.71
N GLU A 131 21.88 -10.66 3.51
CA GLU A 131 23.05 -11.50 3.17
C GLU A 131 24.31 -11.20 4.00
N ASP A 132 24.47 -9.95 4.43
CA ASP A 132 25.56 -9.47 5.28
C ASP A 132 25.31 -9.71 6.79
N ASN A 133 24.27 -10.50 7.12
CA ASN A 133 23.75 -10.78 8.45
C ASN A 133 23.08 -9.59 9.15
N LYS A 134 22.82 -8.48 8.45
CA LYS A 134 21.98 -7.38 8.96
C LYS A 134 20.50 -7.69 8.78
N ARG A 135 19.64 -6.76 9.19
CA ARG A 135 18.19 -6.89 9.09
C ARG A 135 17.53 -5.60 8.65
N ALA A 136 16.47 -5.76 7.88
CA ALA A 136 15.46 -4.72 7.69
C ALA A 136 14.18 -5.10 8.44
N TYR A 137 13.46 -4.11 8.97
CA TYR A 137 12.28 -4.27 9.81
C TYR A 137 11.09 -3.57 9.15
N TYR A 138 9.90 -4.15 9.28
CA TYR A 138 8.67 -3.58 8.75
C TYR A 138 7.53 -3.66 9.76
N ILE A 139 6.73 -2.59 9.80
CA ILE A 139 5.54 -2.43 10.63
C ILE A 139 4.45 -1.80 9.77
N SER A 140 3.22 -2.33 9.81
CA SER A 140 2.05 -1.66 9.24
C SER A 140 0.81 -1.82 10.10
N GLU A 141 -0.10 -0.86 9.97
CA GLU A 141 -1.40 -0.83 10.64
C GLU A 141 -2.50 -0.36 9.67
N GLN A 142 -3.70 -0.95 9.80
CA GLN A 142 -4.88 -0.42 9.12
C GLN A 142 -5.43 0.80 9.86
N THR A 143 -5.00 1.99 9.43
CA THR A 143 -5.33 3.27 10.06
C THR A 143 -6.75 3.74 9.77
N SER A 144 -7.37 3.30 8.67
CA SER A 144 -8.78 3.56 8.35
C SER A 144 -9.43 2.40 7.59
N HIS A 145 -10.74 2.18 7.76
CA HIS A 145 -11.48 1.13 7.05
C HIS A 145 -12.52 1.69 6.06
N HIS A 146 -13.09 2.86 6.32
CA HIS A 146 -14.03 3.54 5.42
C HIS A 146 -13.67 5.03 5.28
N PRO A 147 -12.95 5.43 4.21
CA PRO A 147 -12.35 4.59 3.17
C PRO A 147 -11.17 3.75 3.72
N PRO A 148 -10.80 2.63 3.08
CA PRO A 148 -9.68 1.79 3.54
C PRO A 148 -8.36 2.52 3.33
N LYS A 149 -7.55 2.63 4.40
CA LYS A 149 -6.17 3.14 4.37
C LYS A 149 -5.28 2.29 5.27
N SER A 150 -4.11 1.93 4.77
CA SER A 150 -3.07 1.21 5.48
C SER A 150 -1.83 2.10 5.57
N SER A 151 -1.25 2.26 6.75
CA SER A 151 0.03 2.96 6.91
C SER A 151 1.14 1.95 7.21
N TYR A 152 2.32 2.18 6.66
CA TYR A 152 3.45 1.28 6.79
C TYR A 152 4.78 2.02 6.94
N PHE A 153 5.71 1.33 7.60
CA PHE A 153 7.05 1.79 7.94
C PHE A 153 8.03 0.66 7.68
N TYR A 154 9.17 0.98 7.07
CA TYR A 154 10.30 0.08 6.83
C TYR A 154 11.60 0.77 7.21
N LEU A 155 12.52 0.04 7.85
CA LEU A 155 13.83 0.55 8.26
C LEU A 155 14.91 -0.51 8.06
N ALA A 156 15.99 -0.15 7.38
CA ALA A 156 17.24 -0.91 7.32
C ALA A 156 18.38 -0.06 7.91
N PRO A 157 18.59 -0.09 9.25
CA PRO A 157 19.47 0.85 9.94
C PRO A 157 20.92 0.82 9.45
N ASP A 158 21.47 -0.38 9.28
CA ASP A 158 22.85 -0.61 8.83
C ASP A 158 23.10 -0.18 7.38
N HIS A 159 22.04 0.14 6.63
CA HIS A 159 22.09 0.61 5.25
C HIS A 159 21.48 2.01 5.10
N HIS A 160 21.22 2.76 6.18
CA HIS A 160 20.71 4.14 6.12
C HIS A 160 19.42 4.33 5.30
N ILE A 161 18.56 3.31 5.20
CA ILE A 161 17.31 3.37 4.43
C ILE A 161 16.12 3.36 5.37
N ARG A 162 15.19 4.29 5.12
CA ARG A 162 13.87 4.38 5.75
C ARG A 162 12.81 4.52 4.65
N ILE A 163 11.66 3.87 4.81
CA ILE A 163 10.50 4.08 3.94
C ILE A 163 9.25 4.24 4.81
N ASP A 164 8.56 5.36 4.67
CA ASP A 164 7.24 5.61 5.26
C ASP A 164 6.23 5.69 4.13
N GLY A 165 5.06 5.08 4.29
CA GLY A 165 4.07 5.03 3.21
C GLY A 165 2.64 4.82 3.68
N THR A 166 1.72 5.19 2.79
CA THR A 166 0.29 4.96 2.96
C THR A 166 -0.30 4.37 1.68
N LEU A 167 -1.05 3.29 1.85
CA LEU A 167 -1.81 2.64 0.78
C LEU A 167 -3.26 3.11 0.89
N LYS A 168 -3.77 3.78 -0.14
CA LYS A 168 -5.17 4.28 -0.21
C LYS A 168 -5.89 3.67 -1.42
N PRO A 169 -6.27 2.38 -1.38
CA PRO A 169 -6.92 1.71 -2.50
C PRO A 169 -8.39 2.09 -2.60
N ARG A 170 -8.80 2.67 -3.73
CA ARG A 170 -10.20 3.01 -4.02
C ARG A 170 -10.76 2.12 -5.12
N SER A 171 -11.53 1.11 -4.71
CA SER A 171 -12.07 0.11 -5.63
C SER A 171 -13.27 0.63 -6.43
N LYS A 172 -13.22 0.56 -7.77
CA LYS A 172 -14.26 1.03 -8.69
C LYS A 172 -14.70 -0.06 -9.66
N PHE A 173 -16.00 -0.18 -9.89
CA PHE A 173 -16.57 -1.01 -10.95
C PHE A 173 -16.63 -0.24 -12.28
N LEU A 174 -16.12 -0.82 -13.36
CA LEU A 174 -15.97 -0.17 -14.68
C LEU A 174 -16.65 -0.96 -15.83
N GLY A 175 -17.68 -1.76 -15.53
CA GLY A 175 -18.34 -2.62 -16.52
C GLY A 175 -17.65 -3.98 -16.64
N ASN A 176 -17.05 -4.32 -17.79
CA ASN A 176 -16.26 -5.56 -17.90
C ASN A 176 -14.85 -5.44 -17.28
N SER A 177 -14.70 -4.60 -16.25
CA SER A 177 -13.47 -4.44 -15.47
C SER A 177 -13.82 -3.96 -14.06
N ALA A 178 -12.97 -4.32 -13.09
CA ALA A 178 -12.86 -3.64 -11.81
C ALA A 178 -11.47 -3.01 -11.71
N ALA A 179 -11.35 -1.90 -11.01
CA ALA A 179 -10.08 -1.23 -10.76
C ALA A 179 -9.90 -0.99 -9.26
N SER A 180 -8.65 -1.03 -8.80
CA SER A 180 -8.24 -0.36 -7.57
C SER A 180 -7.43 0.86 -7.98
N MET A 181 -8.01 2.06 -7.80
CA MET A 181 -7.26 3.29 -7.95
C MET A 181 -6.32 3.42 -6.75
N MET A 182 -5.03 3.61 -7.00
CA MET A 182 -4.03 3.64 -5.94
C MET A 182 -3.71 5.10 -5.58
N GLU A 183 -4.53 5.68 -4.71
CA GLU A 183 -4.42 7.08 -4.26
C GLU A 183 -3.36 7.23 -3.13
N GLY A 184 -2.39 6.30 -3.06
CA GLY A 184 -1.37 6.20 -2.02
C GLY A 184 -0.07 6.93 -2.38
N ILE A 185 0.84 7.00 -1.41
CA ILE A 185 2.15 7.64 -1.56
C ILE A 185 3.16 7.01 -0.59
N ALA A 186 4.44 7.00 -0.96
CA ALA A 186 5.54 6.57 -0.11
C ALA A 186 6.74 7.52 -0.25
N TYR A 187 7.50 7.65 0.83
CA TYR A 187 8.75 8.42 0.90
C TYR A 187 9.87 7.44 1.23
N LEU A 188 10.70 7.12 0.24
CA LEU A 188 11.98 6.43 0.47
C LEU A 188 13.01 7.50 0.83
N THR A 189 13.68 7.33 1.96
CA THR A 189 14.62 8.30 2.52
C THR A 189 15.99 7.64 2.73
N LEU A 190 17.03 8.30 2.20
CA LEU A 190 18.43 7.93 2.43
C LEU A 190 18.99 8.80 3.56
N LEU A 191 19.09 8.22 4.75
CA LEU A 191 19.35 8.91 6.01
C LEU A 191 20.75 9.55 6.10
N ASN A 192 21.72 9.06 5.32
CA ASN A 192 23.08 9.60 5.25
C ASN A 192 23.26 10.69 4.16
N ARG A 193 22.38 10.72 3.15
CA ARG A 193 22.38 11.70 2.04
C ARG A 193 21.59 12.95 2.45
N GLY A 194 21.26 13.82 1.50
CA GLY A 194 20.44 15.01 1.73
C GLY A 194 21.24 16.24 2.13
N GLU A 195 20.81 17.41 1.65
CA GLU A 195 21.24 18.72 2.15
C GLU A 195 20.88 18.88 3.65
N ASN A 196 19.65 18.54 4.01
CA ASN A 196 19.17 18.56 5.39
C ASN A 196 19.35 17.19 6.05
N LYS A 197 20.40 17.06 6.88
CA LYS A 197 20.76 15.80 7.57
C LYS A 197 19.72 15.25 8.55
N SER A 198 18.73 16.03 8.99
CA SER A 198 17.62 15.47 9.79
C SER A 198 16.46 14.96 8.94
N LYS A 199 16.29 15.46 7.70
CA LYS A 199 15.27 14.99 6.74
C LYS A 199 15.78 13.90 5.79
N GLY A 200 17.08 13.84 5.48
CA GLY A 200 17.69 12.94 4.50
C GLY A 200 17.34 13.29 3.05
N GLU A 201 17.93 12.58 2.08
CA GLU A 201 17.54 12.70 0.66
C GLU A 201 16.26 11.89 0.44
N ARG A 202 15.19 12.52 -0.05
CA ARG A 202 13.84 11.94 -0.11
C ARG A 202 13.37 11.70 -1.54
N TYR A 203 12.81 10.52 -1.77
CA TYR A 203 12.23 10.05 -3.02
C TYR A 203 10.74 9.81 -2.81
N ILE A 204 9.91 10.62 -3.48
CA ILE A 204 8.46 10.54 -3.46
C ILE A 204 8.02 9.52 -4.51
N ILE A 205 7.25 8.52 -4.08
CA ILE A 205 6.88 7.35 -4.89
C ILE A 205 5.35 7.20 -4.87
N THR A 206 4.74 7.13 -6.04
CA THR A 206 3.32 6.76 -6.22
C THR A 206 3.21 5.33 -6.76
N GLN A 207 2.00 4.76 -6.80
CA GLN A 207 1.76 3.40 -7.31
C GLN A 207 0.90 3.43 -8.59
N PRO A 208 1.08 2.51 -9.54
CA PRO A 208 0.18 2.36 -10.68
C PRO A 208 -1.18 1.81 -10.23
N ASN A 209 -2.23 2.08 -11.00
CA ASN A 209 -3.55 1.53 -10.76
C ASN A 209 -3.59 0.05 -11.12
N MET A 210 -4.42 -0.72 -10.40
CA MET A 210 -4.56 -2.17 -10.62
C MET A 210 -5.90 -2.49 -11.25
N TYR A 211 -5.92 -3.27 -12.33
CA TYR A 211 -7.12 -3.60 -13.10
C TYR A 211 -7.36 -5.11 -13.14
N ALA A 212 -8.58 -5.53 -12.81
CA ALA A 212 -9.12 -6.83 -13.12
C ALA A 212 -10.00 -6.72 -14.36
N ARG A 213 -9.51 -7.19 -15.51
CA ARG A 213 -10.23 -7.22 -16.79
C ARG A 213 -11.05 -8.50 -16.93
N GLY A 214 -12.13 -8.47 -17.70
CA GLY A 214 -12.87 -9.68 -18.11
C GLY A 214 -13.74 -10.29 -17.00
N ILE A 215 -14.11 -9.51 -15.98
CA ILE A 215 -14.87 -9.97 -14.80
C ILE A 215 -16.33 -10.37 -15.09
N LEU A 216 -16.86 -10.02 -16.27
CA LEU A 216 -18.17 -10.45 -16.78
C LEU A 216 -18.05 -11.34 -18.02
N PHE A 217 -17.17 -10.94 -18.95
CA PHE A 217 -17.05 -11.58 -20.26
C PHE A 217 -15.58 -11.78 -20.64
N GLY A 218 -15.22 -13.02 -20.95
CA GLY A 218 -13.86 -13.43 -21.34
C GLY A 218 -13.13 -14.18 -20.23
N LYS A 219 -11.79 -14.27 -20.34
CA LYS A 219 -10.93 -14.74 -19.24
C LYS A 219 -10.60 -13.57 -18.33
N MET A 220 -10.62 -13.76 -17.02
CA MET A 220 -10.17 -12.71 -16.10
C MET A 220 -8.66 -12.51 -16.24
N LYS A 221 -8.23 -11.25 -16.31
CA LYS A 221 -6.80 -10.86 -16.38
C LYS A 221 -6.46 -9.76 -15.40
N TYR A 222 -5.27 -9.83 -14.82
CA TYR A 222 -4.67 -8.75 -14.06
C TYR A 222 -3.87 -7.83 -15.02
N GLU A 223 -3.98 -6.53 -14.84
CA GLU A 223 -3.11 -5.52 -15.47
C GLU A 223 -2.72 -4.46 -14.44
N LEU A 224 -1.49 -3.96 -14.54
CA LEU A 224 -1.13 -2.63 -14.00
C LEU A 224 -1.42 -1.56 -15.07
N GLY A 225 -1.79 -0.37 -14.63
CA GLY A 225 -2.24 0.69 -15.52
C GLY A 225 -1.96 2.11 -15.05
N ASP A 226 -1.97 3.02 -16.02
CA ASP A 226 -1.87 4.47 -15.88
C ASP A 226 -0.48 4.96 -15.40
N HIS A 227 -0.37 6.26 -15.18
CA HIS A 227 0.87 6.91 -14.75
C HIS A 227 1.18 6.66 -13.28
N SER A 228 2.46 6.51 -12.99
CA SER A 228 3.07 6.55 -11.67
C SER A 228 4.42 7.25 -11.77
N PHE A 229 4.97 7.70 -10.65
CA PHE A 229 6.26 8.38 -10.64
C PHE A 229 7.14 8.02 -9.45
N VAL A 230 8.44 8.19 -9.67
CA VAL A 230 9.46 8.37 -8.63
C VAL A 230 10.01 9.78 -8.82
N ARG A 231 10.08 10.60 -7.76
CA ARG A 231 10.49 12.00 -7.83
C ARG A 231 11.43 12.34 -6.69
N CYS A 232 12.57 12.96 -6.98
CA CYS A 232 13.54 13.43 -6.00
C CYS A 232 13.78 14.93 -6.24
N PRO A 233 13.04 15.79 -5.52
CA PRO A 233 13.07 17.25 -5.72
C PRO A 233 14.46 17.87 -5.49
N GLU A 234 15.19 17.41 -4.47
CA GLU A 234 16.58 17.85 -4.18
C GLU A 234 17.53 17.62 -5.36
N LEU A 235 17.28 16.57 -6.16
CA LEU A 235 18.09 16.22 -7.32
C LEU A 235 17.57 16.83 -8.64
N ASP A 236 16.45 17.55 -8.61
CA ASP A 236 15.70 17.99 -9.80
C ASP A 236 15.34 16.82 -10.75
N LEU A 237 15.13 15.59 -10.22
CA LEU A 237 14.90 14.39 -11.03
C LEU A 237 13.51 13.78 -10.83
N VAL A 238 12.88 13.40 -11.94
CA VAL A 238 11.61 12.66 -11.95
C VAL A 238 11.61 11.56 -13.01
N ALA A 239 11.17 10.37 -12.61
CA ALA A 239 10.81 9.26 -13.48
C ALA A 239 9.29 9.24 -13.65
N ASP A 240 8.83 9.46 -14.87
CA ASP A 240 7.41 9.34 -15.25
C ASP A 240 7.23 8.00 -15.94
N VAL A 241 6.38 7.12 -15.39
CA VAL A 241 6.19 5.74 -15.87
C VAL A 241 4.71 5.47 -16.13
N ASP A 242 4.39 5.30 -17.42
CA ASP A 242 3.11 4.82 -17.95
C ASP A 242 3.10 3.29 -17.97
N PHE A 243 2.28 2.70 -17.10
CA PHE A 243 1.95 1.27 -17.14
C PHE A 243 0.84 1.07 -18.18
N LYS A 244 1.18 0.43 -19.29
CA LYS A 244 0.31 0.39 -20.47
C LYS A 244 -0.75 -0.70 -20.33
N THR A 245 -2.00 -0.26 -20.17
CA THR A 245 -3.16 -1.14 -20.29
C THR A 245 -3.43 -1.48 -21.75
N LYS A 246 -3.99 -2.67 -22.01
CA LYS A 246 -4.29 -3.06 -23.40
C LYS A 246 -5.49 -2.31 -23.96
N GLY A 247 -5.25 -1.49 -24.99
CA GLY A 247 -6.30 -0.81 -25.75
C GLY A 247 -7.17 -1.75 -26.60
N TRP A 248 -8.40 -1.31 -26.91
CA TRP A 248 -9.38 -2.08 -27.71
C TRP A 248 -8.93 -2.38 -29.15
N VAL A 249 -8.08 -1.53 -29.74
CA VAL A 249 -7.66 -1.61 -31.15
C VAL A 249 -6.33 -2.35 -31.32
N GLY A 250 -5.60 -2.59 -30.24
CA GLY A 250 -4.27 -3.18 -30.23
C GLY A 250 -3.50 -2.81 -28.96
N GLY A 251 -2.38 -3.51 -28.73
CA GLY A 251 -1.51 -3.27 -27.57
C GLY A 251 -0.94 -4.57 -26.99
N THR A 252 0.24 -4.44 -26.39
CA THR A 252 0.93 -5.49 -25.64
C THR A 252 0.49 -5.41 -24.18
N TYR A 253 0.16 -6.54 -23.56
CA TYR A 253 -0.09 -6.59 -22.11
C TYR A 253 1.20 -6.25 -21.36
N ASN A 254 1.06 -5.73 -20.14
CA ASN A 254 2.13 -5.54 -19.17
C ASN A 254 3.31 -4.64 -19.60
N ALA A 255 3.22 -3.98 -20.75
CA ALA A 255 4.27 -3.09 -21.23
C ALA A 255 4.38 -1.83 -20.35
N ILE A 256 5.59 -1.31 -20.23
CA ILE A 256 5.84 0.03 -19.67
C ILE A 256 6.36 0.97 -20.76
N GLY A 257 6.11 2.27 -20.58
CA GLY A 257 6.86 3.32 -21.23
C GLY A 257 7.15 4.42 -20.21
N GLY A 258 8.27 5.10 -20.33
CA GLY A 258 8.56 6.17 -19.40
C GLY A 258 9.82 6.94 -19.75
N SER A 259 10.10 7.95 -18.96
CA SER A 259 11.31 8.76 -19.08
C SER A 259 11.79 9.22 -17.72
N ILE A 260 13.11 9.27 -17.55
CA ILE A 260 13.77 9.94 -16.45
C ILE A 260 14.27 11.28 -16.99
N LYS A 261 13.81 12.37 -16.38
CA LYS A 261 14.01 13.74 -16.86
C LYS A 261 14.38 14.66 -15.71
N LYS A 262 15.07 15.75 -16.03
CA LYS A 262 15.14 16.91 -15.13
C LYS A 262 13.77 17.56 -15.05
N GLU A 263 13.28 17.83 -13.85
CA GLU A 263 11.94 18.35 -13.66
C GLU A 263 11.83 19.83 -14.08
N SER A 264 12.80 20.65 -13.68
CA SER A 264 12.84 22.09 -13.96
C SER A 264 12.94 22.45 -15.45
N THR A 265 13.60 21.60 -16.25
CA THR A 265 13.85 21.86 -17.69
C THR A 265 13.07 20.94 -18.62
N GLY A 266 12.56 19.81 -18.14
CA GLY A 266 12.00 18.75 -18.97
C GLY A 266 13.03 17.98 -19.82
N GLU A 267 14.33 18.17 -19.59
CA GLU A 267 15.40 17.46 -20.30
C GLU A 267 15.34 15.96 -20.00
N ILE A 268 15.03 15.14 -21.01
CA ILE A 268 14.99 13.69 -20.89
C ILE A 268 16.43 13.14 -20.91
N LEU A 269 16.82 12.49 -19.81
CA LEU A 269 18.12 11.87 -19.64
C LEU A 269 18.09 10.39 -20.06
N TYR A 270 16.99 9.69 -19.71
CA TYR A 270 16.81 8.27 -20.04
C TYR A 270 15.38 7.94 -20.48
N GLU A 271 15.24 6.95 -21.37
CA GLU A 271 13.97 6.33 -21.75
C GLU A 271 13.82 4.96 -21.09
N LEU A 272 12.61 4.66 -20.59
CA LEU A 272 12.24 3.38 -19.97
C LEU A 272 11.30 2.59 -20.90
N SER A 273 11.55 1.29 -21.05
CA SER A 273 10.79 0.40 -21.94
C SER A 273 10.80 -1.05 -21.46
N GLY A 274 9.95 -1.91 -22.03
CA GLY A 274 9.89 -3.34 -21.72
C GLY A 274 8.56 -3.74 -21.10
N MET A 275 8.54 -4.80 -20.30
CA MET A 275 7.34 -5.27 -19.58
C MET A 275 7.63 -5.47 -18.09
N TRP A 276 6.72 -5.00 -17.21
CA TRP A 276 6.94 -5.02 -15.76
C TRP A 276 7.00 -6.43 -15.15
N ASN A 277 6.51 -7.44 -15.88
CA ASN A 277 6.54 -8.86 -15.52
C ASN A 277 7.62 -9.67 -16.24
N GLU A 278 8.44 -9.05 -17.10
CA GLU A 278 9.51 -9.70 -17.87
C GLU A 278 10.79 -8.82 -17.89
N GLU A 279 11.34 -8.55 -19.07
CA GLU A 279 12.50 -7.69 -19.30
C GLU A 279 12.09 -6.22 -19.36
N MET A 280 12.72 -5.40 -18.51
CA MET A 280 12.69 -3.95 -18.57
C MET A 280 14.07 -3.41 -18.95
N PHE A 281 14.09 -2.34 -19.74
CA PHE A 281 15.29 -1.78 -20.33
C PHE A 281 15.31 -0.27 -20.17
N ILE A 282 16.51 0.25 -19.95
CA ILE A 282 16.81 1.68 -19.91
C ILE A 282 17.66 2.05 -21.12
N LYS A 283 17.45 3.25 -21.65
CA LYS A 283 18.27 3.83 -22.71
C LYS A 283 18.75 5.21 -22.31
N ASP A 284 20.06 5.41 -22.32
CA ASP A 284 20.73 6.69 -22.15
C ASP A 284 20.53 7.55 -23.42
N MET A 285 20.07 8.79 -23.25
CA MET A 285 19.77 9.69 -24.37
C MET A 285 20.96 10.52 -24.85
N ALA A 286 22.03 10.63 -24.06
CA ALA A 286 23.27 11.30 -24.45
C ALA A 286 24.17 10.36 -25.30
N THR A 287 24.22 9.08 -24.95
CA THR A 287 25.04 8.07 -25.64
C THR A 287 24.25 7.22 -26.65
N GLY A 288 22.93 7.12 -26.49
CA GLY A 288 22.07 6.20 -27.25
C GLY A 288 22.21 4.73 -26.82
N HIS A 289 23.01 4.42 -25.80
CA HIS A 289 23.19 3.07 -25.28
C HIS A 289 21.90 2.57 -24.63
N ARG A 290 21.51 1.32 -24.93
CA ARG A 290 20.32 0.66 -24.35
C ARG A 290 20.74 -0.65 -23.70
N GLU A 291 20.38 -0.83 -22.45
CA GLU A 291 20.76 -2.00 -21.65
C GLU A 291 19.59 -2.59 -20.87
N MET A 292 19.81 -3.82 -20.36
CA MET A 292 18.86 -4.50 -19.48
C MET A 292 18.84 -3.80 -18.12
N PHE A 293 17.68 -3.30 -17.73
CA PHE A 293 17.49 -2.63 -16.44
C PHE A 293 17.09 -3.63 -15.35
N PHE A 294 16.13 -4.52 -15.64
CA PHE A 294 15.64 -5.56 -14.74
C PHE A 294 15.06 -6.73 -15.54
N ASP A 295 15.19 -7.96 -15.04
CA ASP A 295 14.55 -9.15 -15.62
C ASP A 295 13.77 -9.91 -14.53
N ALA A 296 12.45 -9.73 -14.54
CA ALA A 296 11.52 -10.35 -13.61
C ALA A 296 11.43 -11.88 -13.70
N ARG A 297 11.91 -12.48 -14.80
CA ARG A 297 11.83 -13.95 -15.03
C ARG A 297 12.97 -14.70 -14.32
N THR A 298 14.08 -14.00 -14.06
CA THR A 298 15.29 -14.56 -13.43
C THR A 298 15.50 -14.03 -12.00
N ALA A 299 14.89 -12.90 -11.66
CA ALA A 299 14.87 -12.32 -10.32
C ALA A 299 14.43 -13.34 -9.24
N GLN A 300 15.08 -13.27 -8.06
CA GLN A 300 14.77 -14.12 -6.91
C GLN A 300 14.31 -13.24 -5.74
N PRO A 301 13.01 -13.17 -5.45
CA PRO A 301 12.50 -12.30 -4.39
C PRO A 301 12.89 -12.81 -3.00
N SER A 302 13.36 -11.91 -2.15
CA SER A 302 13.59 -12.15 -0.73
C SER A 302 12.27 -12.09 0.03
N ALA A 303 11.78 -13.25 0.47
CA ALA A 303 10.60 -13.33 1.33
C ALA A 303 10.92 -12.81 2.75
N PRO A 304 10.04 -12.01 3.38
CA PRO A 304 10.19 -11.63 4.77
C PRO A 304 9.97 -12.84 5.71
N SER A 305 10.54 -12.75 6.90
CA SER A 305 10.30 -13.63 8.05
C SER A 305 9.33 -12.98 9.03
N THR A 306 8.46 -13.77 9.64
CA THR A 306 7.50 -13.35 10.67
C THR A 306 7.63 -14.23 11.91
N ARG A 307 7.21 -13.68 13.07
CA ARG A 307 7.14 -14.44 14.32
C ARG A 307 6.14 -15.60 14.23
N PRO A 308 6.35 -16.72 14.94
CA PRO A 308 5.39 -17.81 15.05
C PRO A 308 3.96 -17.36 15.42
N LEU A 309 2.94 -18.05 14.89
CA LEU A 309 1.52 -17.69 15.10
C LEU A 309 1.08 -17.74 16.57
N ASP A 310 1.73 -18.55 17.40
CA ASP A 310 1.49 -18.61 18.84
C ASP A 310 2.06 -17.40 19.59
N GLU A 311 3.15 -16.79 19.10
CA GLU A 311 3.72 -15.54 19.63
C GLU A 311 2.96 -14.27 19.18
N GLN A 312 2.18 -14.35 18.10
CA GLN A 312 1.41 -13.22 17.57
C GLN A 312 0.19 -12.84 18.46
N GLU A 313 -0.18 -11.57 18.47
CA GLU A 313 -1.39 -11.04 19.10
C GLU A 313 -2.64 -11.29 18.24
N GLU A 314 -3.83 -11.16 18.83
CA GLU A 314 -5.11 -11.50 18.17
C GLU A 314 -5.41 -10.69 16.89
N ARG A 315 -4.88 -9.46 16.78
CA ARG A 315 -5.05 -8.58 15.60
C ARG A 315 -3.85 -8.55 14.66
N GLU A 316 -2.85 -9.41 14.85
CA GLU A 316 -1.79 -9.55 13.86
C GLU A 316 -2.29 -10.35 12.65
N SER A 317 -2.06 -9.82 11.44
CA SER A 317 -2.72 -10.29 10.21
C SER A 317 -2.69 -11.79 10.02
N GLN A 318 -1.54 -12.44 10.26
CA GLN A 318 -1.41 -13.87 10.01
C GLN A 318 -2.20 -14.70 11.03
N LYS A 319 -2.18 -14.33 12.33
CA LYS A 319 -3.00 -14.99 13.36
C LYS A 319 -4.49 -14.72 13.20
N LEU A 320 -4.87 -13.45 12.98
CA LEU A 320 -6.25 -13.02 12.78
C LEU A 320 -6.91 -13.78 11.61
N TRP A 321 -6.22 -13.85 10.47
CA TRP A 321 -6.77 -14.45 9.25
C TRP A 321 -6.43 -15.93 9.09
N ALA A 322 -5.69 -16.57 10.00
CA ALA A 322 -5.24 -17.97 9.85
C ALA A 322 -6.37 -18.97 9.49
N PRO A 323 -7.56 -18.95 10.11
CA PRO A 323 -8.66 -19.86 9.74
C PRO A 323 -9.14 -19.64 8.30
N THR A 324 -9.38 -18.38 7.93
CA THR A 324 -9.82 -17.97 6.59
C THR A 324 -8.76 -18.29 5.53
N ALA A 325 -7.50 -17.96 5.80
CA ALA A 325 -6.36 -18.24 4.92
C ALA A 325 -6.21 -19.74 4.67
N LYS A 326 -6.31 -20.57 5.72
CA LYS A 326 -6.30 -22.03 5.60
C LYS A 326 -7.46 -22.52 4.73
N ALA A 327 -8.69 -22.05 4.97
CA ALA A 327 -9.85 -22.48 4.18
C ALA A 327 -9.74 -22.06 2.70
N VAL A 328 -9.17 -20.90 2.40
CA VAL A 328 -8.86 -20.46 1.03
C VAL A 328 -7.82 -21.37 0.36
N ILE A 329 -6.75 -21.76 1.08
CA ILE A 329 -5.72 -22.69 0.58
C ILE A 329 -6.31 -24.09 0.32
N ASP A 330 -7.12 -24.60 1.25
CA ASP A 330 -7.81 -25.89 1.14
C ASP A 330 -8.96 -25.88 0.10
N ARG A 331 -9.24 -24.72 -0.52
CA ARG A 331 -10.36 -24.46 -1.46
C ARG A 331 -11.75 -24.73 -0.86
N ASN A 332 -11.87 -24.69 0.47
CA ASN A 332 -13.15 -24.78 1.17
C ASN A 332 -13.82 -23.40 1.22
N HIS A 333 -14.51 -23.03 0.14
CA HIS A 333 -15.12 -21.71 -0.01
C HIS A 333 -16.27 -21.42 0.97
N GLU A 334 -16.95 -22.45 1.47
CA GLU A 334 -17.98 -22.34 2.51
C GLU A 334 -17.33 -21.91 3.83
N LEU A 335 -16.39 -22.72 4.35
CA LEU A 335 -15.64 -22.40 5.58
C LEU A 335 -14.87 -21.07 5.47
N ALA A 336 -14.28 -20.77 4.31
CA ALA A 336 -13.60 -19.50 4.08
C ALA A 336 -14.56 -18.30 4.15
N THR A 337 -15.83 -18.50 3.80
CA THR A 337 -16.86 -17.45 3.94
C THR A 337 -17.26 -17.32 5.40
N ASP A 338 -17.53 -18.43 6.09
CA ASP A 338 -17.92 -18.42 7.50
C ASP A 338 -16.86 -17.78 8.41
N GLU A 339 -15.59 -18.17 8.29
CA GLU A 339 -14.50 -17.60 9.11
C GLU A 339 -14.25 -16.13 8.78
N LYS A 340 -14.39 -15.73 7.51
CA LYS A 340 -14.29 -14.32 7.10
C LYS A 340 -15.43 -13.49 7.68
N THR A 341 -16.66 -13.97 7.59
CA THR A 341 -17.86 -13.29 8.10
C THR A 341 -17.77 -13.09 9.61
N LYS A 342 -17.29 -14.06 10.41
CA LYS A 342 -17.09 -13.87 11.86
C LYS A 342 -16.19 -12.67 12.19
N ILE A 343 -15.13 -12.47 11.41
CA ILE A 343 -14.18 -11.36 11.61
C ILE A 343 -14.82 -10.02 11.21
N GLU A 344 -15.53 -9.98 10.09
CA GLU A 344 -16.23 -8.78 9.60
C GLU A 344 -17.42 -8.40 10.48
N ASP A 345 -18.16 -9.36 11.03
CA ASP A 345 -19.30 -9.15 11.94
C ASP A 345 -18.84 -8.52 13.25
N ARG A 346 -17.78 -9.09 13.87
CA ARG A 346 -17.14 -8.50 15.04
C ARG A 346 -16.66 -7.07 14.77
N GLN A 347 -16.08 -6.81 13.59
CA GLN A 347 -15.65 -5.46 13.22
C GLN A 347 -16.84 -4.49 13.12
N ARG A 348 -18.00 -4.94 12.60
CA ARG A 348 -19.24 -4.15 12.54
C ARG A 348 -19.79 -3.84 13.93
N GLU A 349 -19.79 -4.81 14.83
CA GLU A 349 -20.19 -4.64 16.25
C GLU A 349 -19.29 -3.61 16.96
N GLU A 350 -17.97 -3.73 16.81
CA GLU A 350 -16.98 -2.79 17.37
C GLU A 350 -17.11 -1.37 16.79
N ALA A 351 -17.51 -1.24 15.53
CA ALA A 351 -17.78 0.05 14.91
C ALA A 351 -19.06 0.69 15.45
N ALA A 352 -20.13 -0.10 15.62
CA ALA A 352 -21.37 0.36 16.22
C ALA A 352 -21.18 0.79 17.68
N ALA A 353 -20.43 0.03 18.48
CA ALA A 353 -20.12 0.38 19.87
C ALA A 353 -19.37 1.72 19.97
N ARG A 354 -18.27 1.89 19.21
CA ARG A 354 -17.52 3.17 19.17
C ARG A 354 -18.38 4.35 18.72
N ALA A 355 -19.28 4.15 17.76
CA ALA A 355 -20.21 5.19 17.31
C ALA A 355 -21.22 5.58 18.40
N GLN A 356 -21.74 4.62 19.17
CA GLN A 356 -22.64 4.88 20.31
C GLN A 356 -21.93 5.63 21.44
N GLU A 357 -20.64 5.37 21.66
CA GLU A 357 -19.80 6.06 22.65
C GLU A 357 -19.29 7.43 22.18
N GLY A 358 -19.46 7.78 20.90
CA GLY A 358 -18.86 8.98 20.29
C GLY A 358 -17.33 8.92 20.23
N ALA A 359 -16.76 7.71 20.26
CA ALA A 359 -15.31 7.49 20.35
C ALA A 359 -14.64 7.45 18.97
N GLU A 360 -13.75 8.41 18.73
CA GLU A 360 -12.87 8.40 17.54
C GLU A 360 -11.85 7.26 17.61
N TRP A 361 -11.63 6.58 16.48
CA TRP A 361 -10.53 5.62 16.38
C TRP A 361 -9.19 6.35 16.30
N LYS A 362 -8.20 5.87 17.05
CA LYS A 362 -6.81 6.29 16.95
C LYS A 362 -5.94 5.07 16.67
N PRO A 363 -5.11 5.07 15.61
CA PRO A 363 -4.13 4.01 15.38
C PRO A 363 -3.19 3.85 16.58
N LYS A 364 -2.68 2.63 16.76
CA LYS A 364 -1.83 2.24 17.90
C LYS A 364 -0.36 2.56 17.67
N LEU A 365 0.11 2.42 16.43
CA LEU A 365 1.54 2.48 16.07
C LEU A 365 1.88 3.74 15.26
N PHE A 366 0.87 4.44 14.72
CA PHE A 366 1.02 5.60 13.87
C PHE A 366 0.32 6.83 14.46
N ARG A 367 0.97 7.99 14.38
CA ARG A 367 0.41 9.30 14.76
C ARG A 367 0.06 10.12 13.53
N ALA A 368 -0.85 11.07 13.69
CA ALA A 368 -1.19 12.00 12.62
C ALA A 368 0.04 12.84 12.20
N VAL A 369 0.13 13.14 10.90
CA VAL A 369 1.07 14.12 10.38
C VAL A 369 0.42 15.51 10.47
N HIS A 370 0.99 16.37 11.31
CA HIS A 370 0.60 17.78 11.39
C HIS A 370 1.39 18.57 10.34
N ALA A 371 0.74 18.99 9.26
CA ALA A 371 1.33 19.90 8.29
C ALA A 371 1.51 21.29 8.92
N VAL A 372 2.75 21.77 9.00
CA VAL A 372 3.04 23.11 9.53
C VAL A 372 2.75 24.15 8.42
N PRO A 373 1.86 25.14 8.64
CA PRO A 373 1.60 26.16 7.64
C PRO A 373 2.87 26.95 7.30
N GLY A 374 3.32 26.84 6.05
CA GLY A 374 4.55 27.50 5.56
C GLY A 374 5.73 26.56 5.28
N ASP A 375 5.70 25.29 5.69
CA ASP A 375 6.69 24.29 5.26
C ASP A 375 6.26 23.73 3.87
N VAL A 376 6.31 24.61 2.85
CA VAL A 376 5.76 24.35 1.50
C VAL A 376 6.63 23.38 0.67
N GLU A 377 7.82 23.03 1.17
CA GLU A 377 8.67 21.98 0.61
C GLU A 377 8.19 20.58 1.03
N GLU A 378 7.18 20.07 0.30
CA GLU A 378 6.94 18.62 0.11
C GLU A 378 7.03 17.83 1.42
N GLY A 379 6.19 18.25 2.37
CA GLY A 379 6.05 17.63 3.66
C GLY A 379 5.39 16.24 3.57
N GLU A 380 5.53 15.47 4.64
CA GLU A 380 4.93 14.14 4.84
C GLU A 380 3.38 14.17 4.93
N GLY A 381 2.73 15.33 4.70
CA GLY A 381 1.30 15.52 4.93
C GLY A 381 0.41 14.54 4.16
N ASP A 382 0.83 14.14 2.95
CA ASP A 382 0.10 13.19 2.13
C ASP A 382 0.09 11.75 2.71
N LEU A 383 0.99 11.43 3.65
CA LEU A 383 0.96 10.17 4.40
C LEU A 383 -0.27 10.06 5.31
N GLU A 384 -0.81 11.20 5.78
CA GLU A 384 -1.79 11.35 6.87
C GLU A 384 -1.32 10.83 8.24
N TRP A 385 -0.65 9.67 8.26
CA TRP A 385 -0.19 8.95 9.44
C TRP A 385 1.25 8.49 9.23
N ILE A 386 2.12 8.77 10.21
CA ILE A 386 3.52 8.34 10.25
C ILE A 386 3.79 7.57 11.54
N ILE A 387 4.83 6.74 11.59
CA ILE A 387 5.17 5.97 12.79
C ILE A 387 5.29 6.90 14.01
N ASP A 388 4.62 6.56 15.13
CA ASP A 388 4.57 7.42 16.32
C ASP A 388 5.91 7.50 17.03
N ALA A 389 6.60 6.36 17.11
CA ALA A 389 7.89 6.24 17.73
C ALA A 389 8.97 7.06 16.99
N HIS A 390 9.76 7.80 17.76
CA HIS A 390 10.87 8.58 17.24
C HIS A 390 12.11 7.72 17.01
N ILE A 391 12.40 7.45 15.74
CA ILE A 391 13.70 6.92 15.31
C ILE A 391 14.64 8.10 15.06
N ASP A 392 15.78 8.11 15.74
CA ASP A 392 16.84 9.10 15.53
C ASP A 392 17.65 8.70 14.29
N SER A 393 17.41 9.40 13.17
CA SER A 393 18.09 9.16 11.88
C SER A 393 19.61 9.39 11.93
N THR A 394 20.10 10.11 12.94
CA THR A 394 21.52 10.42 13.12
C THR A 394 22.23 9.47 14.10
N ALA A 395 21.48 8.67 14.85
CA ALA A 395 22.03 7.69 15.77
C ALA A 395 22.70 6.51 15.04
N ALA A 396 23.56 5.78 15.76
CA ALA A 396 24.21 4.59 15.22
C ALA A 396 23.18 3.47 14.88
N PRO A 397 23.45 2.59 13.89
CA PRO A 397 22.51 1.57 13.44
C PRO A 397 21.99 0.62 14.53
N ASP A 398 22.80 0.35 15.55
CA ASP A 398 22.41 -0.45 16.71
C ASP A 398 21.40 0.26 17.61
N VAL A 399 21.56 1.57 17.83
CA VAL A 399 20.57 2.40 18.55
C VAL A 399 19.27 2.48 17.76
N GLN A 400 19.33 2.72 16.45
CA GLN A 400 18.14 2.75 15.59
C GLN A 400 17.41 1.40 15.55
N ARG A 401 18.15 0.28 15.54
CA ARG A 401 17.60 -1.07 15.66
C ARG A 401 16.86 -1.26 16.99
N ASP A 402 17.48 -0.87 18.09
CA ASP A 402 16.88 -1.05 19.42
C ASP A 402 15.64 -0.14 19.59
N GLN A 403 15.61 1.03 18.94
CA GLN A 403 14.44 1.91 18.84
C GLN A 403 13.27 1.27 18.06
N VAL A 404 13.51 0.69 16.86
CA VAL A 404 12.43 0.03 16.08
C VAL A 404 11.92 -1.24 16.76
N LEU A 405 12.80 -2.04 17.37
CA LEU A 405 12.43 -3.24 18.12
C LEU A 405 11.67 -2.94 19.43
N ALA A 406 11.63 -1.68 19.88
CA ALA A 406 10.82 -1.26 21.03
C ALA A 406 9.38 -0.84 20.64
N ILE A 407 9.05 -0.70 19.35
CA ILE A 407 7.73 -0.21 18.90
C ILE A 407 6.65 -1.29 19.08
N TYR A 408 6.91 -2.47 18.53
CA TYR A 408 6.00 -3.61 18.49
C TYR A 408 6.83 -4.90 18.35
N PRO A 409 6.31 -6.10 18.69
CA PRO A 409 7.06 -7.33 18.53
C PRO A 409 7.24 -7.70 17.04
N ILE A 410 8.49 -7.79 16.58
CA ILE A 410 8.85 -8.03 15.16
C ILE A 410 9.67 -9.32 14.98
N ILE A 411 10.52 -9.67 15.94
CA ILE A 411 11.42 -10.84 15.88
C ILE A 411 11.08 -11.89 16.93
N ASP A 412 11.40 -13.16 16.66
CA ASP A 412 11.10 -14.33 17.48
C ASP A 412 11.42 -14.11 18.98
N GLY A 413 10.48 -14.50 19.85
CA GLY A 413 10.57 -14.33 21.29
C GLY A 413 10.18 -12.94 21.83
N GLN A 414 9.95 -11.94 20.97
CA GLN A 414 9.30 -10.70 21.40
C GLN A 414 7.81 -10.91 21.64
N THR A 415 7.27 -10.26 22.67
CA THR A 415 5.85 -10.19 23.03
C THR A 415 5.53 -8.79 23.54
N VAL A 416 4.28 -8.34 23.49
CA VAL A 416 3.92 -6.98 23.98
C VAL A 416 4.32 -6.78 25.46
N ALA A 417 4.36 -7.86 26.25
CA ALA A 417 4.75 -7.84 27.65
C ALA A 417 6.27 -7.70 27.91
N ASN A 418 7.13 -7.92 26.92
CA ASN A 418 8.60 -7.88 27.08
C ASN A 418 9.31 -6.81 26.24
N LEU A 419 8.57 -5.91 25.60
CA LEU A 419 9.13 -4.76 24.88
C LEU A 419 9.78 -3.73 25.81
N GLY A 420 10.75 -3.01 25.26
CA GLY A 420 11.19 -1.72 25.82
C GLY A 420 10.09 -0.66 25.68
N THR A 421 10.28 0.50 26.31
CA THR A 421 9.38 1.64 26.07
C THR A 421 9.69 2.23 24.70
N PRO A 422 8.70 2.39 23.79
CA PRO A 422 8.91 3.06 22.51
C PRO A 422 9.50 4.47 22.71
N PRO A 423 10.49 4.89 21.90
CA PRO A 423 11.02 6.24 21.98
C PRO A 423 9.93 7.24 21.62
N LYS A 424 9.53 8.10 22.56
CA LYS A 424 8.47 9.08 22.32
C LYS A 424 8.94 10.16 21.36
N ALA A 425 8.08 10.54 20.41
CA ALA A 425 8.21 11.83 19.73
C ALA A 425 8.34 12.97 20.75
N PRO A 426 9.16 14.00 20.47
CA PRO A 426 9.17 15.22 21.28
C PRO A 426 7.75 15.76 21.41
N ALA A 427 7.34 16.10 22.63
CA ALA A 427 6.01 16.65 22.86
C ALA A 427 5.86 17.95 22.07
N GLN A 428 5.01 17.92 21.03
CA GLN A 428 4.66 19.13 20.29
C GLN A 428 3.95 20.10 21.24
N PRO A 429 4.25 21.41 21.19
CA PRO A 429 3.61 22.38 22.06
C PRO A 429 2.10 22.35 21.83
N ALA A 430 1.33 22.15 22.89
CA ALA A 430 -0.12 22.12 22.80
C ALA A 430 -0.64 23.45 22.24
N GLU A 431 -1.47 23.38 21.19
CA GLU A 431 -2.18 24.55 20.69
C GLU A 431 -3.03 25.13 21.83
N GLN A 432 -2.74 26.38 22.20
CA GLN A 432 -3.65 27.14 23.03
C GLN A 432 -4.93 27.35 22.22
N SER A 433 -6.00 26.66 22.61
CA SER A 433 -7.32 26.87 22.04
C SER A 433 -7.66 28.36 22.17
N ALA A 434 -7.73 29.05 21.03
CA ALA A 434 -7.99 30.48 21.01
C ALA A 434 -9.36 30.75 21.61
N SER A 435 -9.39 31.20 22.87
CA SER A 435 -10.59 31.66 23.53
C SER A 435 -11.18 32.80 22.71
N LYS A 436 -12.43 32.64 22.26
CA LYS A 436 -13.18 33.75 21.63
C LYS A 436 -13.30 34.90 22.64
N GLY A 437 -12.47 35.93 22.46
CA GLY A 437 -12.57 37.18 23.21
C GLY A 437 -13.76 37.99 22.71
N GLU A 438 -14.48 38.59 23.65
CA GLU A 438 -15.58 39.52 23.37
C GLU A 438 -15.06 40.88 22.86
N ASP A 439 -15.89 41.53 22.05
CA ASP A 439 -15.96 42.97 21.72
C ASP A 439 -14.69 43.81 21.55
N SER A 440 -14.52 44.31 20.31
CA SER A 440 -14.30 45.75 20.13
C SER A 440 -15.09 46.28 18.92
N LEU A 441 -16.09 47.10 19.20
CA LEU A 441 -16.87 47.86 18.21
C LEU A 441 -16.00 48.95 17.57
N ILE A 442 -15.91 48.98 16.24
CA ILE A 442 -15.66 50.21 15.48
C ILE A 442 -16.64 50.24 14.30
N ASP A 443 -17.53 51.25 14.33
CA ASP A 443 -18.49 51.58 13.28
C ASP A 443 -17.88 52.59 12.30
N PHE A 444 -17.99 52.30 11.00
CA PHE A 444 -18.01 53.32 9.94
C PHE A 444 -18.89 52.85 8.78
N GLY A 445 -20.12 53.35 8.73
CA GLY A 445 -21.08 53.08 7.67
C GLY A 445 -20.76 53.76 6.32
N GLY A 446 -21.32 53.20 5.23
CA GLY A 446 -21.22 53.73 3.88
C GLY A 446 -21.73 52.73 2.84
N GLU A 447 -22.95 52.98 2.35
CA GLU A 447 -23.73 52.28 1.30
C GLU A 447 -22.89 51.71 0.13
N SER A 448 -23.25 50.60 -0.55
CA SER A 448 -24.59 50.28 -1.06
C SER A 448 -24.87 48.77 -1.29
N GLU A 449 -26.14 48.42 -1.43
CA GLU A 449 -26.69 47.06 -1.42
C GLU A 449 -26.45 46.21 -2.69
N VAL A 450 -26.14 44.92 -2.50
CA VAL A 450 -26.87 43.79 -3.15
C VAL A 450 -26.92 42.62 -2.15
N LYS A 451 -28.11 42.24 -1.66
CA LYS A 451 -28.30 41.05 -0.81
C LYS A 451 -28.80 39.87 -1.65
N GLN A 452 -28.06 38.76 -1.66
CA GLN A 452 -28.66 37.44 -1.90
C GLN A 452 -29.03 36.84 -0.53
N GLN A 453 -30.33 36.57 -0.34
CA GLN A 453 -30.84 35.97 0.89
C GLN A 453 -30.59 34.47 0.90
N ILE A 454 -29.99 33.97 1.98
CA ILE A 454 -29.98 32.54 2.32
C ILE A 454 -31.28 32.26 3.08
N HIS A 455 -32.15 31.41 2.53
CA HIS A 455 -33.37 30.97 3.21
C HIS A 455 -33.10 29.78 4.15
N PRO A 456 -33.74 29.72 5.33
CA PRO A 456 -33.57 28.62 6.28
C PRO A 456 -34.46 27.40 5.96
N ALA A 457 -33.83 26.23 5.87
CA ALA A 457 -34.25 24.87 6.29
C ALA A 457 -35.72 24.37 6.22
N ASN A 458 -36.68 25.01 5.54
CA ASN A 458 -38.10 24.57 5.52
C ASN A 458 -38.63 24.09 4.15
N ASP A 459 -37.87 24.18 3.05
CA ASP A 459 -38.40 23.87 1.70
C ASP A 459 -38.44 22.37 1.31
N VAL A 460 -37.84 21.47 2.11
CA VAL A 460 -37.79 20.03 1.77
C VAL A 460 -39.16 19.35 1.95
N GLU A 461 -39.92 19.74 2.96
CA GLU A 461 -41.21 19.13 3.30
C GLU A 461 -42.32 19.54 2.29
N GLN A 462 -42.19 20.73 1.70
CA GLN A 462 -43.12 21.23 0.68
C GLN A 462 -42.88 20.55 -0.68
N MET A 463 -41.62 20.26 -1.06
CA MET A 463 -41.29 19.54 -2.30
C MET A 463 -41.76 18.06 -2.30
N LEU A 464 -41.97 17.45 -1.14
CA LEU A 464 -42.41 16.05 -1.04
C LEU A 464 -43.92 15.88 -1.29
N GLN A 465 -44.73 16.92 -1.09
CA GLN A 465 -46.19 16.84 -1.25
C GLN A 465 -46.64 16.79 -2.72
N ASP A 466 -45.85 17.35 -3.65
CA ASP A 466 -46.17 17.42 -5.08
C ASP A 466 -46.03 16.08 -5.85
N THR A 467 -45.55 15.01 -5.20
CA THR A 467 -45.31 13.70 -5.84
C THR A 467 -46.37 12.63 -5.56
N GLY A 468 -47.38 12.93 -4.74
CA GLY A 468 -48.62 12.15 -4.67
C GLY A 468 -48.52 10.72 -4.12
N LYS A 469 -47.48 10.37 -3.35
CA LYS A 469 -47.39 9.10 -2.61
C LYS A 469 -46.85 9.31 -1.18
N PRO A 470 -47.46 8.72 -0.14
CA PRO A 470 -46.94 8.81 1.22
C PRO A 470 -45.66 7.99 1.38
N ALA A 471 -44.72 8.50 2.18
CA ALA A 471 -43.53 7.77 2.58
C ALA A 471 -43.80 6.98 3.87
N GLU A 472 -43.69 5.65 3.81
CA GLU A 472 -43.50 4.80 4.98
C GLU A 472 -42.04 4.33 5.01
N GLY A 473 -41.35 4.54 6.13
CA GLY A 473 -39.99 4.05 6.36
C GLY A 473 -39.00 5.12 6.83
N SER A 474 -38.37 4.87 7.98
CA SER A 474 -37.30 5.70 8.53
C SER A 474 -36.01 5.58 7.70
N LEU A 475 -35.49 6.70 7.20
CA LEU A 475 -34.16 6.76 6.58
C LEU A 475 -33.07 6.80 7.65
N ILE A 476 -32.70 5.62 8.15
CA ILE A 476 -31.43 5.35 8.82
C ILE A 476 -30.89 4.04 8.23
N ASP A 477 -29.80 4.08 7.46
CA ASP A 477 -28.81 2.99 7.36
C ASP A 477 -27.55 3.38 6.53
N LEU A 478 -26.39 3.28 7.19
CA LEU A 478 -25.04 2.85 6.74
C LEU A 478 -24.27 3.59 5.60
#